data_AF-A0A1X0RB21-F1
#
_entry.id   AF-A0A1X0RB21-F1
#
_cell.length_a   1.000
_cell.length_b   1.000
_cell.length_c   1.000
_cell.angle_alpha   90.00
_cell.angle_beta   90.00
_cell.angle_gamma   90.00
#
_symmetry.space_group_name_H-M   'P 1'
#
loop_
_entity.id
_entity.type
_entity.pdbx_description
1 polymer ?
#
loop_
_entity_poly.entity_id
_entity_poly.type
_entity_poly.pdbx_seq_one_letter_code
_entity_poly.pdbx_strand_id
1 'polypeptide(L)'
;MTQVYNEDFYAEKLNDTLMIMESELNTPGRYIENIIEASGKPQRQILTLNKNGVTFYKEQRLIEQFSTLLTKGNPSAIIEFIEKYGVDEALALCLLISIISPAHNREAMSLLYDHPSVDNGLLLYISRLLKDIRTVDILAEELNDLRTYTIRCKEGVRLVQFIHEVCLRSEATRKKLVDYAPLIFEKLVSTEKGAFAAKNVVVACIELFEISDSSRSQLTLTPYLFENFELISLDQLKELCNKYCALKGNIESMKLVLAKYQLVNTEQKTQIYELIYDTLRSTFDEPEERLRVILQESLDLLDEEAYHEIIYQWLIDKKQERVLVTLTTPHLVQFFTTKLPESVGYHYLFEYYTYRSEYYDAIVALRRLSTVTRNVDLDKRVYYLERACDLMGKSTGISNNEKQELLALYKEATIQTKIRNALQQRHASDSTSLVQSLNDFLKPAKELYHNIALPQNLYEEALYLMDFMELYDWKYAQLAWERIVKENKDSNALKNKLITMGKDLYPSIASYPVFMLVHILDAHCQTYPEEFKDEFVISTLTEVGVPQEIISEARTAKV
;
A
#
# COMPACT_ATOMS: atom_id res chain seq x y z
N MET A 1 2.47 -17.91 -71.48
CA MET A 1 3.47 -19.00 -71.58
C MET A 1 2.73 -20.30 -71.81
N THR A 2 3.08 -21.05 -72.84
CA THR A 2 2.59 -22.42 -73.07
C THR A 2 3.02 -23.29 -71.89
N GLN A 3 2.06 -23.87 -71.15
CA GLN A 3 2.36 -24.87 -70.13
C GLN A 3 3.05 -26.06 -70.80
N VAL A 4 4.30 -26.32 -70.41
CA VAL A 4 5.05 -27.49 -70.83
C VAL A 4 4.65 -28.63 -69.91
N TYR A 5 4.03 -29.67 -70.46
CA TYR A 5 3.76 -30.90 -69.73
C TYR A 5 5.04 -31.75 -69.73
N ASN A 6 5.65 -31.92 -68.56
CA ASN A 6 6.75 -32.85 -68.34
C ASN A 6 6.23 -34.04 -67.52
N GLU A 7 6.31 -35.24 -68.09
CA GLU A 7 6.02 -36.49 -67.39
C GLU A 7 7.33 -37.11 -66.90
N ASP A 8 7.46 -37.24 -65.57
CA ASP A 8 8.59 -37.93 -64.96
C ASP A 8 8.29 -39.45 -64.97
N PHE A 9 8.99 -40.22 -65.81
CA PHE A 9 8.82 -41.68 -65.88
C PHE A 9 9.72 -42.41 -64.89
N TYR A 10 9.11 -43.18 -63.99
CA TYR A 10 9.84 -44.12 -63.12
C TYR A 10 9.53 -45.56 -63.54
N ALA A 11 10.56 -46.36 -63.78
CA ALA A 11 10.44 -47.75 -64.17
C ALA A 11 10.99 -48.66 -63.05
N GLU A 12 10.10 -49.41 -62.41
CA GLU A 12 10.48 -50.43 -61.41
C GLU A 12 10.06 -51.81 -61.89
N LYS A 13 10.97 -52.78 -61.77
CA LYS A 13 10.73 -54.15 -62.22
C LYS A 13 9.98 -54.92 -61.14
N LEU A 14 8.65 -54.90 -61.24
CA LEU A 14 7.77 -55.65 -60.33
C LEU A 14 7.72 -57.13 -60.76
N ASN A 15 8.38 -58.02 -60.00
CA ASN A 15 8.28 -59.46 -60.23
C ASN A 15 7.03 -60.02 -59.53
N ASP A 16 6.25 -60.84 -60.24
CA ASP A 16 5.11 -61.60 -59.69
C ASP A 16 3.98 -60.76 -59.05
N THR A 17 3.60 -59.63 -59.66
CA THR A 17 2.45 -58.81 -59.20
C THR A 17 1.12 -59.51 -59.49
N LEU A 18 0.30 -59.67 -58.45
CA LEU A 18 -1.04 -60.24 -58.51
C LEU A 18 -2.13 -59.16 -58.63
N MET A 19 -1.93 -57.99 -58.00
CA MET A 19 -2.90 -56.89 -58.00
C MET A 19 -2.21 -55.55 -57.73
N ILE A 20 -2.74 -54.47 -58.34
CA ILE A 20 -2.36 -53.08 -58.05
C ILE A 20 -3.63 -52.35 -57.59
N MET A 21 -3.54 -51.62 -56.47
CA MET A 21 -4.63 -50.81 -55.92
C MET A 21 -4.14 -49.41 -55.58
N GLU A 22 -4.97 -48.41 -55.79
CA GLU A 22 -4.73 -47.05 -55.32
C GLU A 22 -5.44 -46.85 -53.96
N SER A 23 -4.75 -46.23 -53.01
CA SER A 23 -5.31 -45.86 -51.71
C SER A 23 -4.85 -44.47 -51.31
N GLU A 24 -5.73 -43.72 -50.66
CA GLU A 24 -5.38 -42.44 -50.05
C GLU A 24 -5.04 -42.65 -48.57
N LEU A 25 -3.93 -42.08 -48.10
CA LEU A 25 -3.63 -42.03 -46.67
C LEU A 25 -4.55 -41.00 -46.00
N ASN A 26 -5.65 -41.45 -45.43
CA ASN A 26 -6.39 -40.66 -44.45
C ASN A 26 -5.68 -40.75 -43.09
N THR A 27 -4.59 -40.02 -42.92
CA THR A 27 -4.06 -39.76 -41.58
C THR A 27 -4.96 -38.73 -40.91
N PRO A 28 -5.58 -39.06 -39.76
CA PRO A 28 -6.38 -38.10 -38.99
C PRO A 28 -5.41 -37.13 -38.30
N GLY A 29 -4.97 -36.13 -39.05
CA GLY A 29 -4.05 -35.12 -38.61
C GLY A 29 -3.82 -34.13 -39.73
N ARG A 30 -4.28 -32.88 -39.54
CA ARG A 30 -3.92 -31.75 -40.39
C ARG A 30 -2.43 -31.44 -40.16
N TYR A 31 -1.55 -32.22 -40.76
CA TYR A 31 -0.14 -31.89 -40.79
C TYR A 31 0.05 -30.74 -41.77
N ILE A 32 0.86 -29.76 -41.38
CA ILE A 32 1.20 -28.59 -42.20
C ILE A 32 1.78 -29.03 -43.56
N GLU A 33 2.35 -30.23 -43.64
CA GLU A 33 2.84 -30.87 -44.86
C GLU A 33 1.75 -31.15 -45.92
N ASN A 34 0.48 -31.30 -45.52
CA ASN A 34 -0.65 -31.54 -46.43
C ASN A 34 -1.11 -30.25 -47.13
N ILE A 35 -0.66 -29.08 -46.64
CA ILE A 35 -1.18 -27.77 -47.02
C ILE A 35 -0.55 -27.27 -48.34
N ILE A 36 0.58 -27.85 -48.77
CA ILE A 36 1.38 -27.31 -49.87
C ILE A 36 0.99 -27.86 -51.25
N GLU A 37 0.28 -28.97 -51.37
CA GLU A 37 -0.24 -29.35 -52.69
C GLU A 37 -1.31 -28.36 -53.13
N ALA A 38 -1.23 -27.94 -54.40
CA ALA A 38 -2.23 -27.06 -55.04
C ALA A 38 -3.67 -27.58 -54.93
N SER A 39 -3.88 -28.82 -54.47
CA SER A 39 -5.17 -29.46 -54.25
C SER A 39 -5.53 -29.82 -52.80
N GLY A 40 -4.62 -29.69 -51.82
CA GLY A 40 -4.89 -30.06 -50.41
C GLY A 40 -5.27 -31.52 -50.19
N LYS A 41 -4.86 -32.41 -51.10
CA LYS A 41 -5.26 -33.82 -51.10
C LYS A 41 -4.36 -34.66 -50.17
N PRO A 42 -4.89 -35.74 -49.59
CA PRO A 42 -4.07 -36.73 -48.88
C PRO A 42 -3.04 -37.36 -49.82
N GLN A 43 -1.88 -37.75 -49.28
CA GLN A 43 -0.79 -38.37 -50.06
C GLN A 43 -1.30 -39.65 -50.72
N ARG A 44 -1.11 -39.77 -52.05
CA ARG A 44 -1.50 -40.97 -52.78
C ARG A 44 -0.53 -42.10 -52.49
N GLN A 45 -1.08 -43.30 -52.37
CA GLN A 45 -0.31 -44.52 -52.26
C GLN A 45 -0.78 -45.55 -53.27
N ILE A 46 0.18 -46.21 -53.89
CA ILE A 46 -0.07 -47.36 -54.76
C ILE A 46 0.36 -48.61 -54.00
N LEU A 47 -0.56 -49.53 -53.82
CA LEU A 47 -0.31 -50.84 -53.25
C LEU A 47 -0.13 -51.85 -54.36
N THR A 48 0.96 -52.61 -54.30
CA THR A 48 1.14 -53.77 -55.18
C THR A 48 1.18 -55.02 -54.32
N LEU A 49 0.25 -55.95 -54.57
CA LEU A 49 0.27 -57.29 -53.98
C LEU A 49 1.13 -58.19 -54.88
N ASN A 50 2.18 -58.79 -54.31
CA ASN A 50 2.98 -59.81 -54.97
C ASN A 50 2.93 -61.12 -54.16
N LYS A 51 3.52 -62.21 -54.68
CA LYS A 51 3.54 -63.51 -53.98
C LYS A 51 4.21 -63.47 -52.59
N ASN A 52 4.99 -62.43 -52.29
CA ASN A 52 5.76 -62.28 -51.06
C ASN A 52 5.13 -61.29 -50.06
N GLY A 53 4.04 -60.60 -50.42
CA GLY A 53 3.36 -59.64 -49.55
C GLY A 53 2.85 -58.40 -50.29
N VAL A 54 2.61 -57.33 -49.52
CA VAL A 54 2.12 -56.04 -50.01
C VAL A 54 3.26 -55.01 -49.96
N THR A 55 3.60 -54.42 -51.11
CA THR A 55 4.51 -53.28 -51.21
C THR A 55 3.72 -51.98 -51.31
N PHE A 56 4.14 -50.96 -50.56
CA PHE A 56 3.51 -49.64 -50.53
C PHE A 56 4.42 -48.63 -51.22
N TYR A 57 3.95 -48.08 -52.34
CA TYR A 57 4.59 -46.95 -53.02
C TYR A 57 3.91 -45.67 -52.57
N LYS A 58 4.68 -44.70 -52.08
CA LYS A 58 4.18 -43.40 -51.63
C LYS A 58 4.56 -42.33 -52.64
N GLU A 59 3.61 -41.48 -52.99
CA GLU A 59 3.89 -40.30 -53.79
C GLU A 59 4.86 -39.38 -53.06
N GLN A 60 6.01 -39.08 -53.66
CA GLN A 60 7.02 -38.22 -53.02
C GLN A 60 6.60 -36.76 -53.12
N ARG A 61 6.44 -36.10 -51.97
CA ARG A 61 5.95 -34.71 -51.91
C ARG A 61 7.01 -33.71 -52.35
N LEU A 62 6.58 -32.56 -52.85
CA LEU A 62 7.49 -31.45 -53.21
C LEU A 62 8.39 -31.03 -52.04
N ILE A 63 7.87 -31.02 -50.80
CA ILE A 63 8.67 -30.73 -49.60
C ILE A 63 9.75 -31.77 -49.34
N GLU A 64 9.47 -33.05 -49.58
CA GLU A 64 10.43 -34.15 -49.38
C GLU A 64 11.51 -34.13 -50.47
N GLN A 65 11.12 -33.84 -51.72
CA GLN A 65 12.05 -33.63 -52.83
C GLN A 65 13.00 -32.47 -52.50
N PHE A 66 12.45 -31.32 -52.12
CA PHE A 66 13.24 -30.12 -51.84
C PHE A 66 14.10 -30.26 -50.58
N SER A 67 13.58 -30.88 -49.51
CA SER A 67 14.37 -31.19 -48.31
C SER A 67 15.56 -32.10 -48.65
N THR A 68 15.37 -33.12 -49.49
CA THR A 68 16.46 -34.01 -49.91
C THR A 68 17.53 -33.27 -50.71
N LEU A 69 17.13 -32.29 -51.53
CA LEU A 69 18.06 -31.44 -52.28
C LEU A 69 18.87 -30.53 -51.35
N LEU A 70 18.23 -29.94 -50.34
CA LEU A 70 18.90 -29.14 -49.31
C LEU A 70 19.91 -29.98 -48.51
N THR A 71 19.54 -31.20 -48.10
CA THR A 71 20.45 -32.11 -47.37
C THR A 71 21.67 -32.52 -48.20
N LYS A 72 21.51 -32.68 -49.52
CA LYS A 72 22.61 -33.04 -50.43
C LYS A 72 23.55 -31.87 -50.75
N GLY A 73 23.17 -30.63 -50.41
CA GLY A 73 24.03 -29.45 -50.54
C GLY A 73 24.49 -29.15 -51.98
N ASN A 74 23.73 -29.57 -52.99
CA ASN A 74 24.10 -29.39 -54.40
C ASN A 74 23.42 -28.14 -54.98
N PRO A 75 24.13 -27.00 -55.11
CA PRO A 75 23.52 -25.73 -55.54
C PRO A 75 22.94 -25.81 -56.96
N SER A 76 23.53 -26.60 -57.86
CA SER A 76 23.03 -26.77 -59.23
C SER A 76 21.65 -27.43 -59.27
N ALA A 77 21.39 -28.39 -58.37
CA ALA A 77 20.10 -29.07 -58.29
C ALA A 77 19.01 -28.19 -57.63
N ILE A 78 19.41 -27.26 -56.77
CA ILE A 78 18.49 -26.25 -56.20
C ILE A 78 18.10 -25.23 -57.27
N ILE A 79 19.03 -24.80 -58.11
CA ILE A 79 18.75 -23.91 -59.25
C ILE A 79 17.81 -24.60 -60.24
N GLU A 80 18.07 -25.86 -60.59
CA GLU A 80 17.19 -26.64 -61.48
C GLU A 80 15.77 -26.81 -60.89
N PHE A 81 15.67 -27.00 -59.57
CA PHE A 81 14.38 -27.03 -58.87
C PHE A 81 13.64 -25.69 -58.94
N ILE A 82 14.35 -24.59 -58.72
CA ILE A 82 13.80 -23.22 -58.83
C ILE A 82 13.35 -22.92 -60.26
N GLU A 83 14.10 -23.36 -61.27
CA GLU A 83 13.71 -23.23 -62.68
C GLU A 83 12.48 -24.08 -63.03
N LYS A 84 12.35 -25.29 -62.43
CA LYS A 84 11.21 -26.19 -62.65
C LYS A 84 9.92 -25.74 -61.97
N TYR A 85 9.98 -25.25 -60.73
CA TYR A 85 8.80 -24.97 -59.90
C TYR A 85 8.56 -23.48 -59.60
N GLY A 86 9.53 -22.62 -59.91
CA GLY A 86 9.46 -21.18 -59.67
C GLY A 86 10.09 -20.75 -58.35
N VAL A 87 10.53 -19.49 -58.32
CA VAL A 87 11.22 -18.88 -57.17
C VAL A 87 10.31 -18.78 -55.94
N ASP A 88 9.07 -18.33 -56.13
CA ASP A 88 8.12 -18.14 -55.01
C ASP A 88 7.75 -19.47 -54.34
N GLU A 89 7.68 -20.56 -55.10
CA GLU A 89 7.41 -21.91 -54.62
C GLU A 89 8.56 -22.43 -53.75
N ALA A 90 9.80 -22.25 -54.23
CA ALA A 90 11.00 -22.62 -53.48
C ALA A 90 11.12 -21.83 -52.17
N LEU A 91 10.80 -20.52 -52.19
CA LEU A 91 10.82 -19.68 -50.99
C LEU A 91 9.73 -20.09 -49.98
N ALA A 92 8.52 -20.41 -50.45
CA ALA A 92 7.45 -20.93 -49.59
C ALA A 92 7.83 -22.28 -48.93
N LEU A 93 8.52 -23.15 -49.68
CA LEU A 93 9.05 -24.42 -49.17
C LEU A 93 10.20 -24.19 -48.16
N CYS A 94 11.10 -23.22 -48.40
CA CYS A 94 12.14 -22.84 -47.44
C CYS A 94 11.55 -22.37 -46.11
N LEU A 95 10.53 -21.51 -46.15
CA LEU A 95 9.81 -21.04 -44.96
C LEU A 95 9.16 -22.20 -44.20
N LEU A 96 8.66 -23.21 -44.91
CA LEU A 96 8.06 -24.35 -44.25
C LEU A 96 9.12 -25.28 -43.62
N ILE A 97 10.19 -25.57 -44.34
CA ILE A 97 11.26 -26.45 -43.87
C ILE A 97 11.96 -25.86 -42.64
N SER A 98 12.14 -24.53 -42.58
CA SER A 98 12.71 -23.84 -41.41
C SER A 98 11.84 -23.98 -40.15
N ILE A 99 10.53 -24.15 -40.31
CA ILE A 99 9.57 -24.36 -39.22
C ILE A 99 9.48 -25.84 -38.82
N ILE A 100 9.43 -26.76 -39.79
CA ILE A 100 9.19 -28.18 -39.54
C ILE A 100 10.46 -28.92 -39.12
N SER A 101 11.63 -28.56 -39.65
CA SER A 101 12.86 -29.34 -39.47
C SER A 101 14.05 -28.48 -39.00
N PRO A 102 14.41 -28.53 -37.70
CA PRO A 102 15.54 -27.77 -37.16
C PRO A 102 16.88 -28.12 -37.83
N ALA A 103 17.02 -29.35 -38.33
CA ALA A 103 18.23 -29.85 -38.97
C ALA A 103 18.52 -29.21 -40.33
N HIS A 104 17.50 -28.68 -41.00
CA HIS A 104 17.59 -28.08 -42.34
C HIS A 104 17.36 -26.56 -42.33
N ASN A 105 17.20 -25.99 -41.12
CA ASN A 105 16.86 -24.60 -40.91
C ASN A 105 17.99 -23.66 -41.37
N ARG A 106 19.25 -24.06 -41.19
CA ARG A 106 20.40 -23.22 -41.53
C ARG A 106 20.50 -22.98 -43.05
N GLU A 107 20.39 -24.04 -43.84
CA GLU A 107 20.47 -23.96 -45.30
C GLU A 107 19.21 -23.28 -45.90
N ALA A 108 18.03 -23.55 -45.34
CA ALA A 108 16.78 -22.90 -45.75
C ALA A 108 16.81 -21.40 -45.45
N MET A 109 17.34 -20.98 -44.30
CA MET A 109 17.46 -19.57 -43.93
C MET A 109 18.49 -18.83 -44.79
N SER A 110 19.61 -19.45 -45.18
CA SER A 110 20.54 -18.80 -46.11
C SER A 110 19.90 -18.48 -47.46
N LEU A 111 19.09 -19.42 -48.00
CA LEU A 111 18.35 -19.20 -49.25
C LEU A 111 17.28 -18.11 -49.15
N LEU A 112 16.67 -17.93 -47.96
CA LEU A 112 15.71 -16.85 -47.71
C LEU A 112 16.39 -15.49 -47.66
N TYR A 113 17.57 -15.37 -47.05
CA TYR A 113 18.28 -14.08 -46.96
C TYR A 113 18.82 -13.59 -48.32
N ASP A 114 19.15 -14.52 -49.23
CA ASP A 114 19.78 -14.19 -50.50
C ASP A 114 18.77 -13.74 -51.59
N HIS A 115 17.46 -13.86 -51.36
CA HIS A 115 16.43 -13.52 -52.35
C HIS A 115 15.56 -12.31 -51.95
N PRO A 116 15.37 -11.31 -52.84
CA PRO A 116 14.57 -10.12 -52.55
C PRO A 116 13.04 -10.35 -52.62
N SER A 117 12.57 -11.52 -53.05
CA SER A 117 11.15 -11.86 -53.25
C SER A 117 10.56 -12.74 -52.14
N VAL A 118 11.15 -12.74 -50.94
CA VAL A 118 10.68 -13.53 -49.78
C VAL A 118 9.22 -13.24 -49.44
N ASP A 119 8.77 -11.99 -49.63
CA ASP A 119 7.39 -11.58 -49.37
C ASP A 119 6.38 -12.37 -50.23
N ASN A 120 6.70 -12.67 -51.49
CA ASN A 120 5.84 -13.47 -52.36
C ASN A 120 5.77 -14.93 -51.91
N GLY A 121 6.90 -15.50 -51.46
CA GLY A 121 6.95 -16.84 -50.88
C GLY A 121 6.16 -16.94 -49.56
N LEU A 122 6.26 -15.91 -48.70
CA LEU A 122 5.49 -15.80 -47.47
C LEU A 122 3.99 -15.66 -47.74
N LEU A 123 3.63 -14.82 -48.72
CA LEU A 123 2.24 -14.66 -49.16
C LEU A 123 1.69 -15.97 -49.69
N LEU A 124 2.45 -16.72 -50.50
CA LEU A 124 2.06 -18.03 -51.03
C LEU A 124 1.93 -19.09 -49.91
N TYR A 125 2.80 -19.04 -48.90
CA TYR A 125 2.74 -19.91 -47.73
C TYR A 125 1.48 -19.64 -46.88
N ILE A 126 1.27 -18.39 -46.46
CA ILE A 126 0.08 -17.96 -45.71
C ILE A 126 -1.19 -18.23 -46.53
N SER A 127 -1.10 -18.04 -47.85
CA SER A 127 -2.15 -18.30 -48.81
C SER A 127 -2.68 -19.72 -48.78
N ARG A 128 -1.76 -20.68 -48.68
CA ARG A 128 -2.07 -22.09 -48.64
C ARG A 128 -2.55 -22.53 -47.26
N LEU A 129 -1.93 -22.03 -46.19
CA LEU A 129 -2.40 -22.24 -44.81
C LEU A 129 -3.85 -21.82 -44.61
N LEU A 130 -4.25 -20.74 -45.26
CA LEU A 130 -5.59 -20.16 -45.14
C LEU A 130 -6.51 -20.55 -46.30
N LYS A 131 -6.10 -21.45 -47.20
CA LYS A 131 -6.84 -21.83 -48.42
C LYS A 131 -8.26 -22.35 -48.13
N ASP A 132 -8.45 -23.03 -47.01
CA ASP A 132 -9.75 -23.52 -46.57
C ASP A 132 -10.67 -22.40 -46.00
N ILE A 133 -10.16 -21.17 -45.89
CA ILE A 133 -10.82 -20.00 -45.26
C ILE A 133 -10.95 -18.82 -46.27
N ARG A 134 -10.48 -19.00 -47.51
CA ARG A 134 -10.18 -17.93 -48.49
C ARG A 134 -11.32 -17.61 -49.47
N THR A 135 -12.21 -16.69 -49.12
CA THR A 135 -13.04 -15.97 -50.13
C THR A 135 -12.89 -14.45 -50.05
N VAL A 136 -11.67 -13.96 -49.82
CA VAL A 136 -11.36 -12.51 -49.85
C VAL A 136 -10.26 -12.24 -50.87
N ASP A 137 -10.48 -11.22 -51.69
CA ASP A 137 -9.60 -10.74 -52.75
C ASP A 137 -8.37 -10.02 -52.16
N ILE A 138 -7.20 -10.61 -52.34
CA ILE A 138 -5.93 -10.22 -51.68
C ILE A 138 -5.24 -9.06 -52.40
N LEU A 139 -5.69 -8.69 -53.59
CA LEU A 139 -5.04 -7.65 -54.38
C LEU A 139 -5.49 -6.23 -54.01
N ALA A 140 -6.35 -6.07 -53.01
CA ALA A 140 -7.00 -4.80 -52.67
C ALA A 140 -6.55 -4.15 -51.34
N GLU A 141 -5.76 -4.82 -50.48
CA GLU A 141 -5.44 -4.31 -49.12
C GLU A 141 -3.95 -4.02 -48.89
N GLU A 142 -3.66 -2.96 -48.13
CA GLU A 142 -2.31 -2.48 -47.81
C GLU A 142 -1.60 -3.37 -46.78
N LEU A 143 -0.26 -3.42 -46.84
CA LEU A 143 0.61 -4.29 -46.03
C LEU A 143 0.39 -4.19 -44.50
N ASN A 144 -0.09 -3.04 -44.01
CA ASN A 144 -0.39 -2.80 -42.58
C ASN A 144 -1.65 -3.54 -42.10
N ASP A 145 -2.63 -3.73 -42.97
CA ASP A 145 -3.88 -4.43 -42.64
C ASP A 145 -3.63 -5.93 -42.53
N LEU A 146 -2.75 -6.46 -43.38
CA LEU A 146 -2.28 -7.85 -43.33
C LEU A 146 -1.49 -8.18 -42.07
N ARG A 147 -0.63 -7.26 -41.60
CA ARG A 147 0.10 -7.44 -40.34
C ARG A 147 -0.85 -7.41 -39.13
N THR A 148 -1.80 -6.47 -39.13
CA THR A 148 -2.82 -6.36 -38.09
C THR A 148 -3.72 -7.60 -38.05
N TYR A 149 -4.13 -8.09 -39.22
CA TYR A 149 -4.92 -9.31 -39.35
C TYR A 149 -4.15 -10.56 -38.86
N THR A 150 -2.84 -10.63 -39.13
CA THR A 150 -1.98 -11.72 -38.66
C THR A 150 -1.84 -11.71 -37.13
N ILE A 151 -1.70 -10.53 -36.51
CA ILE A 151 -1.68 -10.38 -35.05
C ILE A 151 -3.01 -10.85 -34.46
N ARG A 152 -4.14 -10.40 -35.03
CA ARG A 152 -5.48 -10.82 -34.58
C ARG A 152 -5.71 -12.32 -34.75
N CYS A 153 -5.20 -12.94 -35.82
CA CYS A 153 -5.23 -14.40 -35.99
C CYS A 153 -4.50 -15.10 -34.83
N LYS A 154 -3.29 -14.63 -34.49
CA LYS A 154 -2.47 -15.20 -33.41
C LYS A 154 -3.15 -15.06 -32.04
N GLU A 155 -3.72 -13.89 -31.76
CA GLU A 155 -4.49 -13.64 -30.53
C GLU A 155 -5.75 -14.49 -30.47
N GLY A 156 -6.48 -14.61 -31.58
CA GLY A 156 -7.67 -15.45 -31.70
C GLY A 156 -7.37 -16.92 -31.42
N VAL A 157 -6.28 -17.48 -31.97
CA VAL A 157 -5.87 -18.87 -31.69
C VAL A 157 -5.54 -19.07 -30.21
N ARG A 158 -4.79 -18.14 -29.60
CA ARG A 158 -4.47 -18.19 -28.17
C ARG A 158 -5.72 -18.11 -27.30
N LEU A 159 -6.68 -17.28 -27.68
CA LEU A 159 -7.96 -17.18 -26.99
C LEU A 159 -8.74 -18.50 -27.08
N VAL A 160 -8.79 -19.13 -28.26
CA VAL A 160 -9.45 -20.44 -28.42
C VAL A 160 -8.75 -21.51 -27.58
N GLN A 161 -7.40 -21.50 -27.51
CA GLN A 161 -6.65 -22.39 -26.63
C GLN A 161 -7.00 -22.15 -25.15
N PHE A 162 -7.02 -20.89 -24.71
CA PHE A 162 -7.44 -20.51 -23.35
C PHE A 162 -8.86 -20.98 -23.05
N ILE A 163 -9.84 -20.67 -23.92
CA ILE A 163 -11.23 -21.10 -23.76
C ILE A 163 -11.31 -22.64 -23.69
N HIS A 164 -10.56 -23.35 -24.54
CA HIS A 164 -10.54 -24.81 -24.55
C HIS A 164 -9.97 -25.39 -23.24
N GLU A 165 -8.86 -24.84 -22.72
CA GLU A 165 -8.28 -25.26 -21.45
C GLU A 165 -9.21 -24.99 -20.25
N VAL A 166 -9.93 -23.87 -20.28
CA VAL A 166 -10.85 -23.46 -19.22
C VAL A 166 -12.19 -24.21 -19.29
N CYS A 167 -12.76 -24.40 -20.49
CA CYS A 167 -14.07 -25.02 -20.71
C CYS A 167 -14.07 -26.55 -20.61
N LEU A 168 -12.90 -27.19 -20.73
CA LEU A 168 -12.77 -28.63 -20.48
C LEU A 168 -12.80 -28.98 -18.99
N ARG A 169 -12.50 -28.03 -18.09
CA ARG A 169 -12.41 -28.29 -16.65
C ARG A 169 -13.72 -28.10 -15.89
N SER A 170 -14.70 -27.35 -16.41
CA SER A 170 -15.94 -27.03 -15.69
C SER A 170 -17.17 -27.02 -16.59
N GLU A 171 -18.14 -27.87 -16.26
CA GLU A 171 -19.43 -27.97 -16.94
C GLU A 171 -20.30 -26.71 -16.72
N ALA A 172 -20.11 -26.01 -15.61
CA ALA A 172 -20.77 -24.73 -15.31
C ALA A 172 -20.29 -23.62 -16.27
N THR A 173 -19.00 -23.61 -16.61
CA THR A 173 -18.41 -22.66 -17.57
C THR A 173 -18.94 -22.86 -18.97
N ARG A 174 -19.13 -24.12 -19.37
CA ARG A 174 -19.71 -24.47 -20.67
C ARG A 174 -21.11 -23.90 -20.84
N LYS A 175 -21.97 -23.93 -19.80
CA LYS A 175 -23.36 -23.43 -19.85
C LYS A 175 -23.45 -21.90 -19.99
N LYS A 176 -22.61 -21.13 -19.31
CA LYS A 176 -22.58 -19.65 -19.46
C LYS A 176 -22.03 -19.19 -20.80
N LEU A 177 -21.18 -20.00 -21.45
CA LEU A 177 -20.56 -19.65 -22.72
C LEU A 177 -21.40 -20.01 -23.95
N VAL A 178 -22.48 -20.79 -23.78
CA VAL A 178 -23.43 -21.12 -24.87
C VAL A 178 -24.07 -19.87 -25.47
N ASP A 179 -24.27 -18.81 -24.67
CA ASP A 179 -24.88 -17.56 -25.13
C ASP A 179 -24.01 -16.82 -26.17
N TYR A 180 -22.73 -17.18 -26.28
CA TYR A 180 -21.77 -16.64 -27.25
C TYR A 180 -21.53 -17.58 -28.45
N ALA A 181 -22.30 -18.66 -28.58
CA ALA A 181 -22.04 -19.77 -29.52
C ALA A 181 -22.09 -19.48 -31.03
N PRO A 182 -22.64 -18.37 -31.59
CA PRO A 182 -22.45 -18.11 -33.01
C PRO A 182 -21.11 -17.40 -33.31
N LEU A 183 -20.13 -17.42 -32.40
CA LEU A 183 -18.81 -16.83 -32.62
C LEU A 183 -17.92 -17.74 -33.46
N ILE A 184 -17.96 -17.54 -34.77
CA ILE A 184 -17.05 -18.17 -35.73
C ILE A 184 -15.69 -17.47 -35.66
N PHE A 185 -14.59 -18.23 -35.80
CA PHE A 185 -13.21 -17.71 -35.75
C PHE A 185 -12.98 -16.54 -36.71
N GLU A 186 -13.61 -16.57 -37.88
CA GLU A 186 -13.60 -15.46 -38.84
C GLU A 186 -14.13 -14.17 -38.22
N LYS A 187 -15.30 -14.21 -37.57
CA LYS A 187 -15.90 -13.04 -36.92
C LYS A 187 -15.03 -12.55 -35.75
N LEU A 188 -14.42 -13.47 -35.01
CA LEU A 188 -13.50 -13.17 -33.91
C LEU A 188 -12.29 -12.33 -34.36
N VAL A 189 -11.73 -12.62 -35.52
CA VAL A 189 -10.48 -12.02 -36.00
C VAL A 189 -10.72 -10.81 -36.93
N SER A 190 -11.83 -10.81 -37.68
CA SER A 190 -12.10 -9.79 -38.71
C SER A 190 -13.06 -8.68 -38.28
N THR A 191 -13.84 -8.85 -37.20
CA THR A 191 -14.89 -7.89 -36.82
C THR A 191 -14.71 -7.32 -35.41
N GLU A 192 -15.01 -6.04 -35.23
CA GLU A 192 -15.04 -5.41 -33.89
C GLU A 192 -16.03 -6.13 -32.97
N LYS A 193 -17.18 -6.56 -33.49
CA LYS A 193 -18.17 -7.36 -32.73
C LYS A 193 -17.57 -8.66 -32.20
N GLY A 194 -16.68 -9.30 -32.96
CA GLY A 194 -15.95 -10.47 -32.51
C GLY A 194 -14.93 -10.18 -31.41
N ALA A 195 -14.22 -9.06 -31.48
CA ALA A 195 -13.33 -8.61 -30.42
C ALA A 195 -14.09 -8.25 -29.12
N PHE A 196 -15.28 -7.65 -29.22
CA PHE A 196 -16.14 -7.42 -28.06
C PHE A 196 -16.67 -8.73 -27.46
N ALA A 197 -17.06 -9.69 -28.29
CA ALA A 197 -17.49 -11.01 -27.82
C ALA A 197 -16.33 -11.75 -27.14
N ALA A 198 -15.11 -11.67 -27.69
CA ALA A 198 -13.90 -12.21 -27.07
C ALA A 198 -13.65 -11.63 -25.68
N LYS A 199 -13.74 -10.30 -25.55
CA LYS A 199 -13.63 -9.60 -24.26
C LYS A 199 -14.64 -10.13 -23.26
N ASN A 200 -15.91 -10.27 -23.66
CA ASN A 200 -16.98 -10.76 -22.78
C ASN A 200 -16.78 -12.23 -22.38
N VAL A 201 -16.28 -13.06 -23.28
CA VAL A 201 -15.94 -14.46 -22.99
C VAL A 201 -14.78 -14.56 -21.98
N VAL A 202 -13.73 -13.74 -22.14
CA VAL A 202 -12.61 -13.70 -21.17
C VAL A 202 -13.09 -13.24 -19.80
N VAL A 203 -13.90 -12.19 -19.73
CA VAL A 203 -14.47 -11.69 -18.47
C VAL A 203 -15.32 -12.76 -17.79
N ALA A 204 -16.22 -13.43 -18.54
CA ALA A 204 -17.02 -14.52 -18.00
C ALA A 204 -16.16 -15.70 -17.49
N CYS A 205 -15.05 -16.01 -18.17
CA CYS A 205 -14.10 -17.03 -17.71
C CYS A 205 -13.39 -16.61 -16.40
N ILE A 206 -12.98 -15.34 -16.27
CA ILE A 206 -12.32 -14.82 -15.06
C ILE A 206 -13.28 -14.87 -13.86
N GLU A 207 -14.52 -14.40 -14.03
CA GLU A 207 -15.56 -14.43 -12.98
C GLU A 207 -15.87 -15.87 -12.50
N LEU A 208 -15.70 -16.86 -13.38
CA LEU A 208 -15.91 -18.27 -13.04
C LEU A 208 -14.73 -18.92 -12.31
N PHE A 209 -13.50 -18.41 -12.51
CA PHE A 209 -12.32 -18.88 -11.77
C PHE A 209 -12.32 -18.43 -10.31
N GLU A 210 -12.87 -17.26 -10.00
CA GLU A 210 -12.93 -16.75 -8.62
C GLU A 210 -13.87 -17.56 -7.70
N ILE A 211 -14.79 -18.33 -8.28
CA ILE A 211 -15.77 -19.11 -7.51
C ILE A 211 -15.19 -20.48 -7.09
N SER A 212 -14.08 -20.94 -7.70
CA SER A 212 -13.45 -22.22 -7.36
C SER A 212 -12.03 -22.03 -6.80
N ASP A 213 -11.90 -22.20 -5.49
CA ASP A 213 -10.69 -22.36 -4.68
C ASP A 213 -9.94 -21.13 -4.16
N SER A 214 -10.20 -20.92 -2.86
CA SER A 214 -9.53 -20.10 -1.84
C SER A 214 -8.07 -20.48 -1.53
N SER A 215 -7.31 -21.06 -2.46
CA SER A 215 -5.87 -21.26 -2.24
C SER A 215 -5.13 -21.63 -3.54
N ARG A 216 -4.11 -20.84 -3.89
CA ARG A 216 -3.04 -21.11 -4.88
C ARG A 216 -3.23 -20.72 -6.35
N SER A 217 -4.19 -19.88 -6.72
CA SER A 217 -4.10 -19.13 -7.99
C SER A 217 -3.72 -17.67 -7.72
N GLN A 218 -2.57 -17.44 -7.10
CA GLN A 218 -1.87 -16.16 -7.26
C GLN A 218 -1.48 -16.05 -8.74
N LEU A 219 -2.39 -15.47 -9.52
CA LEU A 219 -2.22 -14.80 -10.80
C LEU A 219 -0.90 -15.12 -11.54
N THR A 220 -0.93 -16.16 -12.38
CA THR A 220 0.00 -16.38 -13.50
C THR A 220 -0.11 -15.30 -14.60
N LEU A 221 -0.84 -14.20 -14.35
CA LEU A 221 -1.09 -13.08 -15.26
C LEU A 221 -0.13 -11.91 -15.06
N THR A 222 0.59 -11.83 -13.94
CA THR A 222 1.54 -10.73 -13.67
C THR A 222 2.64 -10.64 -14.72
N PRO A 223 3.34 -11.72 -15.13
CA PRO A 223 4.41 -11.61 -16.13
C PRO A 223 3.94 -11.11 -17.50
N TYR A 224 2.72 -11.47 -17.92
CA TYR A 224 2.17 -11.09 -19.23
C TYR A 224 1.66 -9.63 -19.28
N LEU A 225 1.21 -9.09 -18.14
CA LEU A 225 0.86 -7.66 -18.04
C LEU A 225 2.11 -6.78 -18.06
N PHE A 226 3.22 -7.22 -17.47
CA PHE A 226 4.47 -6.44 -17.41
C PHE A 226 5.13 -6.25 -18.79
N GLU A 227 5.04 -7.21 -19.72
CA GLU A 227 5.65 -7.08 -21.05
C GLU A 227 4.99 -6.06 -21.99
N ASN A 228 3.76 -5.59 -21.70
CA ASN A 228 3.03 -4.60 -22.53
C ASN A 228 2.63 -3.33 -21.74
N PHE A 229 3.19 -3.12 -20.55
CA PHE A 229 2.72 -2.09 -19.60
C PHE A 229 3.03 -0.65 -20.04
N GLU A 230 4.05 -0.46 -20.88
CA GLU A 230 4.39 0.85 -21.46
C GLU A 230 3.24 1.41 -22.31
N LEU A 231 2.48 0.55 -23.00
CA LEU A 231 1.42 0.91 -23.94
C LEU A 231 0.06 1.19 -23.29
N ILE A 232 -0.10 0.89 -21.99
CA ILE A 232 -1.37 1.12 -21.26
C ILE A 232 -1.54 2.63 -21.01
N SER A 233 -2.66 3.19 -21.49
CA SER A 233 -3.04 4.58 -21.21
C SER A 233 -3.51 4.74 -19.75
N LEU A 234 -3.45 5.96 -19.21
CA LEU A 234 -3.87 6.22 -17.82
C LEU A 234 -5.36 5.93 -17.59
N ASP A 235 -6.21 6.13 -18.59
CA ASP A 235 -7.64 5.79 -18.51
C ASP A 235 -7.87 4.27 -18.43
N GLN A 236 -7.10 3.48 -19.20
CA GLN A 236 -7.14 2.02 -19.13
C GLN A 236 -6.61 1.51 -17.79
N LEU A 237 -5.56 2.14 -17.26
CA LEU A 237 -5.06 1.84 -15.92
C LEU A 237 -6.13 2.10 -14.87
N LYS A 238 -6.85 3.23 -14.97
CA LYS A 238 -7.97 3.56 -14.07
C LYS A 238 -9.08 2.50 -14.11
N GLU A 239 -9.48 2.07 -15.30
CA GLU A 239 -10.49 1.01 -15.45
C GLU A 239 -10.02 -0.31 -14.84
N LEU A 240 -8.75 -0.68 -15.03
CA LEU A 240 -8.17 -1.87 -14.44
C LEU A 240 -8.12 -1.79 -12.91
N CYS A 241 -7.66 -0.67 -12.35
CA CYS A 241 -7.61 -0.45 -10.90
C CYS A 241 -9.00 -0.59 -10.28
N ASN A 242 -10.02 0.05 -10.87
CA ASN A 242 -11.40 -0.07 -10.40
C ASN A 242 -11.91 -1.53 -10.40
N LYS A 243 -11.54 -2.33 -11.39
CA LYS A 243 -11.88 -3.76 -11.44
C LYS A 243 -11.14 -4.56 -10.37
N TYR A 244 -9.84 -4.33 -10.18
CA TYR A 244 -9.08 -4.98 -9.12
C TYR A 244 -9.62 -4.63 -7.72
N CYS A 245 -9.96 -3.36 -7.47
CA CYS A 245 -10.58 -2.94 -6.23
C CYS A 245 -11.95 -3.60 -6.00
N ALA A 246 -12.78 -3.75 -7.04
CA ALA A 246 -14.05 -4.46 -6.94
C ALA A 246 -13.89 -5.94 -6.54
N LEU A 247 -12.75 -6.54 -6.87
CA LEU A 247 -12.37 -7.91 -6.54
C LEU A 247 -11.61 -8.03 -5.21
N LYS A 248 -11.56 -6.95 -4.41
CA LYS A 248 -10.77 -6.84 -3.17
C LYS A 248 -9.25 -7.01 -3.37
N GLY A 249 -8.76 -6.87 -4.60
CA GLY A 249 -7.34 -6.88 -4.98
C GLY A 249 -6.70 -5.51 -4.85
N ASN A 250 -6.83 -4.88 -3.69
CA ASN A 250 -6.37 -3.50 -3.44
C ASN A 250 -4.83 -3.37 -3.54
N ILE A 251 -4.10 -4.41 -3.13
CA ILE A 251 -2.63 -4.45 -3.19
C ILE A 251 -2.17 -4.58 -4.64
N GLU A 252 -2.85 -5.43 -5.42
CA GLU A 252 -2.58 -5.65 -6.83
C GLU A 252 -2.85 -4.37 -7.64
N SER A 253 -3.95 -3.67 -7.34
CA SER A 253 -4.23 -2.34 -7.89
C SER A 253 -3.08 -1.37 -7.58
N MET A 254 -2.65 -1.31 -6.32
CA MET A 254 -1.54 -0.42 -5.92
C MET A 254 -0.23 -0.76 -6.63
N LYS A 255 0.10 -2.06 -6.75
CA LYS A 255 1.28 -2.54 -7.50
C LYS A 255 1.24 -2.09 -8.97
N LEU A 256 0.08 -2.14 -9.62
CA LEU A 256 -0.09 -1.67 -11.01
C LEU A 256 0.12 -0.16 -11.13
N VAL A 257 -0.44 0.62 -10.19
CA VAL A 257 -0.28 2.07 -10.18
C VAL A 257 1.17 2.47 -9.94
N LEU A 258 1.86 1.81 -9.00
CA LEU A 258 3.28 2.05 -8.70
C LEU A 258 4.20 1.63 -9.85
N ALA A 259 3.91 0.52 -10.54
CA ALA A 259 4.64 0.13 -11.73
C ALA A 259 4.52 1.18 -12.84
N LYS A 260 3.34 1.79 -13.03
CA LYS A 260 3.18 2.90 -13.99
C LYS A 260 3.89 4.17 -13.50
N TYR A 261 3.86 4.46 -12.20
CA TYR A 261 4.53 5.61 -11.61
C TYR A 261 6.03 5.67 -11.94
N GLN A 262 6.71 4.51 -11.93
CA GLN A 262 8.14 4.41 -12.25
C GLN A 262 8.46 4.66 -13.74
N LEU A 263 7.51 4.46 -14.64
CA LEU A 263 7.69 4.56 -16.09
C LEU A 263 7.34 5.94 -16.66
N VAL A 264 6.85 6.85 -15.81
CA VAL A 264 6.12 8.04 -16.25
C VAL A 264 6.85 9.34 -15.88
N ASN A 265 6.80 10.33 -16.79
CA ASN A 265 7.45 11.63 -16.64
C ASN A 265 6.79 12.48 -15.53
N THR A 266 7.53 13.46 -14.99
CA THR A 266 7.12 14.31 -13.86
C THR A 266 5.74 14.98 -14.02
N GLU A 267 5.36 15.40 -15.24
CA GLU A 267 4.06 16.03 -15.50
C GLU A 267 2.88 15.05 -15.37
N GLN A 268 3.10 13.78 -15.67
CA GLN A 268 2.09 12.72 -15.59
C GLN A 268 2.03 12.08 -14.19
N LYS A 269 3.05 12.31 -13.34
CA LYS A 269 3.05 11.84 -11.93
C LYS A 269 1.87 12.40 -11.13
N THR A 270 1.42 13.62 -11.40
CA THR A 270 0.24 14.20 -10.73
C THR A 270 -1.03 13.41 -11.00
N GLN A 271 -1.22 12.93 -12.23
CA GLN A 271 -2.38 12.10 -12.59
C GLN A 271 -2.30 10.72 -11.94
N ILE A 272 -1.09 10.21 -11.72
CA ILE A 272 -0.87 8.96 -11.00
C ILE A 272 -1.11 9.13 -9.49
N TYR A 273 -0.80 10.28 -8.91
CA TYR A 273 -1.17 10.55 -7.51
C TYR A 273 -2.68 10.55 -7.30
N GLU A 274 -3.48 11.08 -8.23
CA GLU A 274 -4.95 10.96 -8.18
C GLU A 274 -5.41 9.49 -8.22
N LEU A 275 -4.78 8.65 -9.05
CA LEU A 275 -5.04 7.21 -9.10
C LEU A 275 -4.65 6.48 -7.80
N ILE A 276 -3.55 6.90 -7.17
CA ILE A 276 -3.13 6.43 -5.85
C ILE A 276 -4.22 6.79 -4.82
N TYR A 277 -4.68 8.04 -4.79
CA TYR A 277 -5.75 8.47 -3.88
C TYR A 277 -7.07 7.73 -4.11
N ASP A 278 -7.48 7.51 -5.37
CA ASP A 278 -8.68 6.74 -5.71
C ASP A 278 -8.55 5.30 -5.20
N THR A 279 -7.38 4.68 -5.37
CA THR A 279 -7.10 3.32 -4.87
C THR A 279 -7.14 3.29 -3.33
N LEU A 280 -6.47 4.23 -2.66
CA LEU A 280 -6.49 4.37 -1.19
C LEU A 280 -7.90 4.64 -0.63
N ARG A 281 -8.73 5.37 -1.37
CA ARG A 281 -10.12 5.61 -0.96
C ARG A 281 -10.92 4.31 -0.95
N SER A 282 -10.67 3.43 -1.92
CA SER A 282 -11.31 2.11 -1.97
C SER A 282 -10.79 1.15 -0.89
N THR A 283 -9.58 1.36 -0.37
CA THR A 283 -9.02 0.57 0.73
C THR A 283 -9.48 1.03 2.11
N PHE A 284 -10.04 2.24 2.22
CA PHE A 284 -10.47 2.83 3.49
C PHE A 284 -11.62 2.06 4.16
N ASP A 285 -12.45 1.37 3.39
CA ASP A 285 -13.56 0.56 3.92
C ASP A 285 -13.09 -0.79 4.52
N GLU A 286 -11.80 -1.12 4.38
CA GLU A 286 -11.23 -2.35 4.95
C GLU A 286 -10.90 -2.18 6.45
N PRO A 287 -10.88 -3.29 7.23
CA PRO A 287 -10.48 -3.27 8.63
C PRO A 287 -9.06 -2.69 8.83
N GLU A 288 -8.84 -2.01 9.95
CA GLU A 288 -7.58 -1.31 10.30
C GLU A 288 -6.32 -2.18 10.08
N GLU A 289 -6.36 -3.45 10.50
CA GLU A 289 -5.23 -4.39 10.33
C GLU A 289 -4.93 -4.68 8.85
N ARG A 290 -5.97 -4.80 8.02
CA ARG A 290 -5.80 -5.07 6.60
C ARG A 290 -5.33 -3.81 5.86
N LEU A 291 -5.87 -2.65 6.23
CA LEU A 291 -5.41 -1.36 5.73
C LEU A 291 -3.91 -1.17 6.02
N ARG A 292 -3.47 -1.45 7.25
CA ARG A 292 -2.06 -1.41 7.65
C ARG A 292 -1.17 -2.28 6.76
N VAL A 293 -1.56 -3.55 6.52
CA VAL A 293 -0.79 -4.46 5.67
C VAL A 293 -0.69 -3.93 4.24
N ILE A 294 -1.80 -3.48 3.65
CA ILE A 294 -1.83 -2.92 2.30
C ILE A 294 -0.89 -1.71 2.18
N LEU A 295 -0.97 -0.80 3.15
CA LEU A 295 -0.15 0.42 3.16
C LEU A 295 1.33 0.10 3.37
N GLN A 296 1.67 -0.76 4.32
CA GLN A 296 3.05 -1.17 4.56
C GLN A 296 3.65 -1.83 3.31
N GLU A 297 2.94 -2.78 2.68
CA GLU A 297 3.41 -3.37 1.43
C GLU A 297 3.59 -2.33 0.32
N SER A 298 2.70 -1.34 0.22
CA SER A 298 2.81 -0.29 -0.79
C SER A 298 4.02 0.62 -0.57
N LEU A 299 4.37 0.90 0.68
CA LEU A 299 5.51 1.73 1.08
C LEU A 299 6.82 0.96 0.87
N ASP A 300 6.84 -0.34 1.18
CA ASP A 300 8.01 -1.21 0.96
C ASP A 300 8.33 -1.38 -0.55
N LEU A 301 7.35 -1.23 -1.43
CA LEU A 301 7.54 -1.31 -2.88
C LEU A 301 8.18 -0.06 -3.50
N LEU A 302 7.99 1.11 -2.89
CA LEU A 302 8.50 2.38 -3.41
C LEU A 302 9.03 3.27 -2.29
N ASP A 303 10.34 3.15 -2.05
CA ASP A 303 11.10 3.93 -1.05
C ASP A 303 11.44 5.35 -1.55
N GLU A 304 10.43 6.11 -1.99
CA GLU A 304 10.56 7.53 -2.35
C GLU A 304 9.93 8.42 -1.28
N GLU A 305 10.68 9.39 -0.74
CA GLU A 305 10.20 10.33 0.30
C GLU A 305 8.88 11.00 -0.11
N ALA A 306 8.77 11.50 -1.34
CA ALA A 306 7.57 12.17 -1.82
C ALA A 306 6.32 11.27 -1.84
N TYR A 307 6.48 9.97 -2.13
CA TYR A 307 5.36 9.02 -2.11
C TYR A 307 4.95 8.70 -0.66
N HIS A 308 5.93 8.47 0.22
CA HIS A 308 5.68 8.25 1.65
C HIS A 308 4.92 9.44 2.26
N GLU A 309 5.32 10.67 1.94
CA GLU A 309 4.66 11.90 2.41
C GLU A 309 3.19 11.97 2.01
N ILE A 310 2.86 11.56 0.77
CA ILE A 310 1.47 11.51 0.28
C ILE A 310 0.63 10.56 1.13
N ILE A 311 1.14 9.37 1.42
CA ILE A 311 0.44 8.38 2.25
C ILE A 311 0.26 8.90 3.67
N TYR A 312 1.30 9.49 4.27
CA TYR A 312 1.21 10.01 5.64
C TYR A 312 0.23 11.18 5.74
N GLN A 313 0.26 12.11 4.79
CA GLN A 313 -0.67 13.23 4.76
C GLN A 313 -2.11 12.74 4.59
N TRP A 314 -2.33 11.75 3.73
CA TRP A 314 -3.64 11.13 3.56
C TRP A 314 -4.16 10.50 4.87
N LEU A 315 -3.31 9.77 5.59
CA LEU A 315 -3.68 9.18 6.88
C LEU A 315 -4.06 10.25 7.92
N ILE A 316 -3.31 11.35 7.97
CA ILE A 316 -3.59 12.49 8.86
C ILE A 316 -4.93 13.13 8.48
N ASP A 317 -5.17 13.39 7.19
CA ASP A 317 -6.41 14.01 6.70
C ASP A 317 -7.64 13.14 6.98
N LYS A 318 -7.46 11.81 7.01
CA LYS A 318 -8.50 10.83 7.36
C LYS A 318 -8.58 10.50 8.85
N LYS A 319 -7.77 11.14 9.70
CA LYS A 319 -7.70 10.90 11.15
C LYS A 319 -7.39 9.44 11.51
N GLN A 320 -6.57 8.78 10.69
CA GLN A 320 -6.11 7.40 10.90
C GLN A 320 -4.75 7.39 11.63
N GLU A 321 -4.71 8.05 12.78
CA GLU A 321 -3.49 8.29 13.58
C GLU A 321 -2.87 6.97 14.06
N ARG A 322 -3.71 6.02 14.47
CA ARG A 322 -3.29 4.69 14.92
C ARG A 322 -2.56 3.91 13.83
N VAL A 323 -3.12 3.88 12.62
CA VAL A 323 -2.49 3.21 11.48
C VAL A 323 -1.15 3.87 11.18
N LEU A 324 -1.10 5.20 11.13
CA LEU A 324 0.10 5.97 10.86
C LEU A 324 1.26 5.63 11.80
N VAL A 325 1.02 5.57 13.12
CA VAL A 325 2.07 5.26 14.10
C VAL A 325 2.51 3.78 14.08
N THR A 326 1.70 2.88 13.52
CA THR A 326 2.05 1.46 13.38
C THR A 326 2.92 1.14 12.16
N LEU A 327 3.09 2.10 11.24
CA LEU A 327 3.90 1.91 10.04
C LEU A 327 5.40 1.81 10.37
N THR A 328 6.09 0.94 9.66
CA THR A 328 7.52 0.68 9.83
C THR A 328 8.28 1.16 8.61
N THR A 329 8.56 2.46 8.56
CA THR A 329 9.21 3.10 7.41
C THR A 329 10.31 4.08 7.84
N PRO A 330 11.43 4.17 7.11
CA PRO A 330 12.57 5.02 7.50
C PRO A 330 12.24 6.52 7.47
N HIS A 331 11.33 6.95 6.58
CA HIS A 331 11.01 8.37 6.36
C HIS A 331 10.01 8.96 7.37
N LEU A 332 9.36 8.14 8.21
CA LEU A 332 8.25 8.59 9.05
C LEU A 332 8.69 9.59 10.13
N VAL A 333 9.83 9.33 10.78
CA VAL A 333 10.41 10.22 11.80
C VAL A 333 10.85 11.54 11.17
N GLN A 334 11.45 11.49 9.98
CA GLN A 334 11.83 12.68 9.22
C GLN A 334 10.60 13.51 8.84
N PHE A 335 9.52 12.87 8.41
CA PHE A 335 8.27 13.54 8.09
C PHE A 335 7.69 14.29 9.31
N PHE A 336 7.58 13.63 10.46
CA PHE A 336 7.07 14.25 11.68
C PHE A 336 7.92 15.44 12.15
N THR A 337 9.23 15.38 11.97
CA THR A 337 10.16 16.44 12.42
C THR A 337 10.29 17.61 11.45
N THR A 338 10.10 17.40 10.14
CA THR A 338 10.42 18.41 9.12
C THR A 338 9.21 18.98 8.38
N LYS A 339 8.14 18.20 8.19
CA LYS A 339 6.99 18.60 7.34
C LYS A 339 5.77 19.05 8.15
N LEU A 340 5.65 18.60 9.39
CA LEU A 340 4.53 18.97 10.27
C LEU A 340 4.88 20.16 11.18
N PRO A 341 3.87 20.93 11.62
CA PRO A 341 4.06 21.89 12.71
C PRO A 341 4.62 21.18 13.94
N GLU A 342 5.56 21.82 14.64
CA GLU A 342 6.29 21.19 15.75
C GLU A 342 5.36 20.56 16.81
N SER A 343 4.27 21.23 17.17
CA SER A 343 3.29 20.72 18.14
C SER A 343 2.59 19.44 17.69
N VAL A 344 2.33 19.28 16.40
CA VAL A 344 1.66 18.12 15.81
C VAL A 344 2.68 17.02 15.55
N GLY A 345 3.83 17.36 14.99
CA GLY A 345 4.92 16.42 14.71
C GLY A 345 5.41 15.70 15.96
N TYR A 346 5.68 16.44 17.04
CA TYR A 346 6.10 15.82 18.30
C TYR A 346 4.99 15.02 19.00
N HIS A 347 3.72 15.35 18.76
CA HIS A 347 2.60 14.54 19.26
C HIS A 347 2.63 13.15 18.61
N TYR A 348 2.74 13.09 17.28
CA TYR A 348 2.85 11.81 16.57
C TYR A 348 4.15 11.06 16.89
N LEU A 349 5.27 11.75 17.11
CA LEU A 349 6.50 11.11 17.57
C LEU A 349 6.32 10.43 18.94
N PHE A 350 5.66 11.11 19.88
CA PHE A 350 5.33 10.53 21.17
C PHE A 350 4.51 9.24 21.02
N GLU A 351 3.45 9.26 20.20
CA GLU A 351 2.60 8.09 19.99
C GLU A 351 3.36 6.95 19.29
N TYR A 352 4.16 7.29 18.28
CA TYR A 352 5.02 6.35 17.56
C TYR A 352 6.03 5.65 18.48
N TYR A 353 6.78 6.40 19.28
CA TYR A 353 7.76 5.84 20.21
C TYR A 353 7.06 5.02 21.32
N THR A 354 5.89 5.46 21.78
CA THR A 354 5.10 4.71 22.76
C THR A 354 4.64 3.37 22.21
N TYR A 355 4.15 3.33 20.96
CA TYR A 355 3.73 2.09 20.30
C TYR A 355 4.87 1.08 20.20
N ARG A 356 6.10 1.56 19.95
CA ARG A 356 7.31 0.72 19.85
C ARG A 356 7.95 0.35 21.19
N SER A 357 7.37 0.79 22.30
CA SER A 357 7.97 0.67 23.64
C SER A 357 9.33 1.38 23.79
N GLU A 358 9.61 2.36 22.93
CA GLU A 358 10.78 3.25 23.01
C GLU A 358 10.46 4.41 23.98
N TYR A 359 10.24 4.07 25.25
CA TYR A 359 9.68 5.00 26.23
C TYR A 359 10.58 6.22 26.53
N TYR A 360 11.90 6.09 26.39
CA TYR A 360 12.81 7.21 26.60
C TYR A 360 12.60 8.31 25.56
N ASP A 361 12.58 7.95 24.27
CA ASP A 361 12.38 8.90 23.18
C ASP A 361 10.96 9.51 23.22
N ALA A 362 9.97 8.73 23.64
CA ALA A 362 8.63 9.24 23.93
C ALA A 362 8.63 10.32 25.03
N ILE A 363 9.37 10.11 26.13
CA ILE A 363 9.51 11.09 27.21
C ILE A 363 10.21 12.36 26.71
N VAL A 364 11.26 12.22 25.89
CA VAL A 364 11.97 13.37 25.29
C VAL A 364 11.02 14.19 24.41
N ALA A 365 10.21 13.54 23.57
CA ALA A 365 9.21 14.21 22.74
C ALA A 365 8.16 14.95 23.59
N LEU A 366 7.61 14.31 24.63
CA LEU A 366 6.64 14.91 25.54
C LEU A 366 7.21 16.10 26.31
N ARG A 367 8.45 15.99 26.80
CA ARG A 367 9.14 17.09 27.49
C ARG A 367 9.35 18.29 26.57
N ARG A 368 9.64 18.05 25.29
CA ARG A 368 9.79 19.14 24.31
C ARG A 368 8.45 19.84 24.04
N LEU A 369 7.37 19.06 23.86
CA LEU A 369 6.01 19.59 23.71
C LEU A 369 5.57 20.45 24.89
N SER A 370 5.94 20.05 26.11
CA SER A 370 5.50 20.73 27.32
C SER A 370 6.32 21.98 27.65
N THR A 371 7.55 22.11 27.16
CA THR A 371 8.47 23.20 27.54
C THR A 371 8.75 24.16 26.40
N VAL A 372 9.30 23.68 25.28
CA VAL A 372 9.87 24.52 24.20
C VAL A 372 8.84 24.85 23.13
N THR A 373 7.98 23.90 22.79
CA THR A 373 7.10 24.02 21.63
C THR A 373 6.09 25.17 21.78
N ARG A 374 5.95 25.98 20.72
CA ARG A 374 4.97 27.08 20.67
C ARG A 374 3.58 26.55 20.34
N ASN A 375 2.54 27.33 20.66
CA ASN A 375 1.13 27.01 20.38
C ASN A 375 0.65 25.72 21.05
N VAL A 376 1.15 25.43 22.26
CA VAL A 376 0.67 24.37 23.13
C VAL A 376 0.12 25.02 24.39
N ASP A 377 -1.19 24.88 24.60
CA ASP A 377 -1.87 25.45 25.76
C ASP A 377 -1.41 24.79 27.06
N LEU A 378 -1.45 25.53 28.18
CA LEU A 378 -1.03 25.03 29.49
C LEU A 378 -1.67 23.69 29.86
N ASP A 379 -2.96 23.49 29.62
CA ASP A 379 -3.62 22.21 29.94
C ASP A 379 -3.04 21.03 29.16
N LYS A 380 -2.68 21.24 27.89
CA LYS A 380 -1.99 20.22 27.08
C LYS A 380 -0.56 19.99 27.58
N ARG A 381 0.14 21.05 28.00
CA ARG A 381 1.49 20.91 28.59
C ARG A 381 1.47 20.08 29.87
N VAL A 382 0.49 20.32 30.75
CA VAL A 382 0.27 19.52 31.97
C VAL A 382 -0.02 18.07 31.61
N TYR A 383 -0.94 17.83 30.65
CA TYR A 383 -1.24 16.48 30.16
C TYR A 383 0.00 15.75 29.63
N TYR A 384 0.83 16.43 28.83
CA TYR A 384 2.06 15.84 28.30
C TYR A 384 3.10 15.54 29.39
N LEU A 385 3.22 16.41 30.39
CA LEU A 385 4.10 16.19 31.55
C LEU A 385 3.61 15.03 32.41
N GLU A 386 2.31 14.95 32.67
CA GLU A 386 1.69 13.82 33.38
C GLU A 386 1.98 12.50 32.66
N ARG A 387 1.76 12.46 31.34
CA ARG A 387 2.07 11.27 30.53
C ARG A 387 3.56 10.93 30.53
N ALA A 388 4.43 11.93 30.51
CA ALA A 388 5.87 11.69 30.61
C ALA A 388 6.23 11.07 31.98
N CYS A 389 5.60 11.52 33.07
CA CYS A 389 5.73 10.93 34.39
C CYS A 389 5.21 9.48 34.45
N ASP A 390 4.11 9.16 33.78
CA ASP A 390 3.61 7.77 33.71
C ASP A 390 4.59 6.83 32.98
N LEU A 391 5.18 7.30 31.88
CA LEU A 391 6.13 6.51 31.09
C LEU A 391 7.48 6.36 31.78
N MET A 392 7.83 7.27 32.68
CA MET A 392 9.07 7.24 33.45
C MET A 392 9.29 5.93 34.20
N GLY A 393 8.22 5.34 34.74
CA GLY A 393 8.29 4.05 35.46
C GLY A 393 8.58 2.86 34.54
N LYS A 394 8.30 2.99 33.24
CA LYS A 394 8.51 1.95 32.22
C LYS A 394 9.84 2.09 31.49
N SER A 395 10.44 3.29 31.51
CA SER A 395 11.71 3.57 30.85
C SER A 395 12.90 3.11 31.70
N THR A 396 13.78 2.29 31.11
CA THR A 396 15.03 1.83 31.73
C THR A 396 16.21 2.79 31.52
N GLY A 397 16.09 3.74 30.58
CA GLY A 397 17.17 4.64 30.17
C GLY A 397 17.23 5.98 30.89
N ILE A 398 16.20 6.36 31.66
CA ILE A 398 16.12 7.69 32.28
C ILE A 398 16.86 7.75 33.62
N SER A 399 17.75 8.73 33.76
CA SER A 399 18.53 8.94 34.99
C SER A 399 17.66 9.49 36.12
N ASN A 400 18.04 9.23 37.38
CA ASN A 400 17.30 9.76 38.54
C ASN A 400 17.21 11.29 38.55
N ASN A 401 18.23 11.99 38.01
CA ASN A 401 18.22 13.44 37.89
C ASN A 401 17.13 13.92 36.91
N GLU A 402 17.03 13.29 35.74
CA GLU A 402 15.99 13.60 34.76
C GLU A 402 14.59 13.26 35.28
N LYS A 403 14.47 12.19 36.09
CA LYS A 403 13.21 11.87 36.77
C LYS A 403 12.78 13.00 37.71
N GLN A 404 13.69 13.49 38.54
CA GLN A 404 13.42 14.59 39.47
C GLN A 404 13.09 15.88 38.72
N GLU A 405 13.84 16.20 37.67
CA GLU A 405 13.59 17.39 36.84
C GLU A 405 12.21 17.34 36.19
N LEU A 406 11.79 16.19 35.65
CA LEU A 406 10.49 16.04 35.03
C LEU A 406 9.34 16.16 36.05
N LEU A 407 9.50 15.56 37.24
CA LEU A 407 8.55 15.73 38.34
C LEU A 407 8.47 17.18 38.81
N ALA A 408 9.59 17.89 38.83
CA ALA A 408 9.64 19.31 39.15
C ALA A 408 8.85 20.14 38.12
N LEU A 409 9.08 19.92 36.82
CA LEU A 409 8.33 20.58 35.74
C LEU A 409 6.81 20.30 35.82
N TYR A 410 6.42 19.06 36.12
CA TYR A 410 5.02 18.69 36.29
C TYR A 410 4.37 19.44 37.46
N LYS A 411 5.07 19.53 38.60
CA LYS A 411 4.61 20.31 39.77
C LYS A 411 4.49 21.81 39.43
N GLU A 412 5.48 22.39 38.76
CA GLU A 412 5.42 23.80 38.31
C GLU A 412 4.19 24.05 37.42
N ALA A 413 3.94 23.18 36.44
CA ALA A 413 2.81 23.32 35.53
C ALA A 413 1.45 23.19 36.25
N THR A 414 1.38 22.30 37.24
CA THR A 414 0.19 22.11 38.07
C THR A 414 -0.09 23.35 38.93
N ILE A 415 0.94 23.92 39.57
CA ILE A 415 0.81 25.15 40.35
C ILE A 415 0.45 26.33 39.45
N GLN A 416 1.07 26.43 38.26
CA GLN A 416 0.73 27.45 37.27
C GLN A 416 -0.75 27.37 36.84
N THR A 417 -1.29 26.15 36.71
CA THR A 417 -2.70 25.92 36.41
C THR A 417 -3.61 26.40 37.55
N LYS A 418 -3.24 26.14 38.81
CA LYS A 418 -3.95 26.66 39.98
C LYS A 418 -3.97 28.20 39.97
N ILE A 419 -2.82 28.85 39.73
CA ILE A 419 -2.69 30.31 39.61
C ILE A 419 -3.60 30.87 38.51
N ARG A 420 -3.54 30.28 37.32
CA ARG A 420 -4.38 30.70 36.18
C ARG A 420 -5.87 30.64 36.54
N ASN A 421 -6.31 29.53 37.13
CA ASN A 421 -7.71 29.31 37.48
C ASN A 421 -8.17 30.31 38.57
N ALA A 422 -7.32 30.57 39.57
CA ALA A 422 -7.60 31.57 40.61
C ALA A 422 -7.73 32.99 40.04
N LEU A 423 -6.88 33.37 39.08
CA LEU A 423 -6.95 34.66 38.40
C LEU A 423 -8.21 34.79 37.51
N GLN A 424 -8.59 33.72 36.81
CA GLN A 424 -9.81 33.70 35.99
C GLN A 424 -11.08 33.93 36.82
N GLN A 425 -11.13 33.38 38.04
CA GLN A 425 -12.27 33.54 38.95
C GLN A 425 -12.41 34.98 39.50
N ARG A 426 -11.34 35.77 39.52
CA ARG A 426 -11.34 37.13 40.09
C ARG A 426 -11.88 38.23 39.16
N HIS A 427 -12.26 37.90 37.91
CA HIS A 427 -12.96 38.77 36.94
C HIS A 427 -12.41 40.21 36.77
N ALA A 428 -11.11 40.45 37.00
CA ALA A 428 -10.50 41.76 36.77
C ALA A 428 -10.02 41.91 35.31
N SER A 429 -10.22 43.07 34.70
CA SER A 429 -9.79 43.38 33.32
C SER A 429 -8.28 43.23 33.11
N ASP A 430 -7.48 43.49 34.15
CA ASP A 430 -6.02 43.36 34.13
C ASP A 430 -5.57 41.90 34.18
N SER A 431 -6.44 40.96 34.58
CA SER A 431 -6.13 39.54 34.65
C SER A 431 -6.11 38.86 33.28
N THR A 432 -6.73 39.43 32.24
CA THR A 432 -6.83 38.76 30.92
C THR A 432 -5.48 38.61 30.23
N SER A 433 -4.62 39.63 30.27
CA SER A 433 -3.27 39.56 29.68
C SER A 433 -2.34 38.63 30.45
N LEU A 434 -2.43 38.63 31.79
CA LEU A 434 -1.71 37.72 32.67
C LEU A 434 -2.13 36.27 32.46
N VAL A 435 -3.44 36.00 32.38
CA VAL A 435 -3.99 34.66 32.10
C VAL A 435 -3.53 34.16 30.74
N GLN A 436 -3.49 35.03 29.72
CA GLN A 436 -2.95 34.64 28.41
C GLN A 436 -1.46 34.29 28.52
N SER A 437 -0.66 35.13 29.20
CA SER A 437 0.77 34.84 29.41
C SER A 437 1.03 33.53 30.15
N LEU A 438 0.14 33.15 31.07
CA LEU A 438 0.19 31.87 31.78
C LEU A 438 -0.22 30.68 30.90
N ASN A 439 -1.02 30.90 29.85
CA ASN A 439 -1.39 29.84 28.92
C ASN A 439 -0.31 29.56 27.87
N ASP A 440 0.47 30.59 27.50
CA ASP A 440 1.39 30.50 26.38
C ASP A 440 2.64 29.64 26.70
N PHE A 441 3.21 29.80 27.91
CA PHE A 441 4.47 29.18 28.31
C PHE A 441 4.47 28.73 29.76
N LEU A 442 5.17 27.62 30.04
CA LEU A 442 5.53 27.23 31.39
C LEU A 442 6.56 28.21 31.95
N LYS A 443 6.23 28.84 33.08
CA LYS A 443 7.10 29.80 33.76
C LYS A 443 7.79 29.12 34.95
N PRO A 444 9.06 29.44 35.23
CA PRO A 444 9.75 28.92 36.41
C PRO A 444 9.03 29.31 37.70
N ALA A 445 9.06 28.43 38.71
CA ALA A 445 8.40 28.67 40.00
C ALA A 445 8.77 30.02 40.66
N LYS A 446 10.04 30.44 40.52
CA LYS A 446 10.51 31.72 41.06
C LYS A 446 9.84 32.93 40.40
N GLU A 447 9.60 32.85 39.09
CA GLU A 447 8.87 33.89 38.35
C GLU A 447 7.40 33.90 38.75
N LEU A 448 6.77 32.71 38.82
CA LEU A 448 5.39 32.56 39.28
C LEU A 448 5.20 33.15 40.69
N TYR A 449 6.18 32.97 41.58
CA TYR A 449 6.12 33.46 42.94
C TYR A 449 6.24 34.99 43.01
N HIS A 450 7.37 35.54 42.56
CA HIS A 450 7.68 36.96 42.77
C HIS A 450 6.88 37.89 41.85
N ASN A 451 6.60 37.48 40.62
CA ASN A 451 6.01 38.36 39.61
C ASN A 451 4.50 38.22 39.51
N ILE A 452 3.92 37.13 40.02
CA ILE A 452 2.49 36.83 39.86
C ILE A 452 1.80 36.56 41.20
N ALA A 453 2.22 35.55 41.96
CA ALA A 453 1.52 35.14 43.18
C ALA A 453 1.54 36.22 44.27
N LEU A 454 2.72 36.80 44.56
CA LEU A 454 2.84 37.88 45.55
C LEU A 454 2.09 39.15 45.14
N PRO A 455 2.28 39.74 43.92
CA PRO A 455 1.62 40.99 43.56
C PRO A 455 0.09 40.86 43.45
N GLN A 456 -0.41 39.67 43.12
CA GLN A 456 -1.84 39.40 42.99
C GLN A 456 -2.49 38.91 44.29
N ASN A 457 -1.75 38.80 45.40
CA ASN A 457 -2.26 38.26 46.67
C ASN A 457 -2.93 36.88 46.50
N LEU A 458 -2.24 35.99 45.79
CA LEU A 458 -2.63 34.58 45.65
C LEU A 458 -1.97 33.77 46.76
N TYR A 459 -2.54 33.88 47.97
CA TYR A 459 -1.92 33.36 49.20
C TYR A 459 -1.72 31.85 49.17
N GLU A 460 -2.69 31.10 48.66
CA GLU A 460 -2.63 29.64 48.61
C GLU A 460 -1.57 29.17 47.62
N GLU A 461 -1.61 29.70 46.40
CA GLU A 461 -0.65 29.36 45.36
C GLU A 461 0.76 29.79 45.73
N ALA A 462 0.92 30.91 46.44
CA ALA A 462 2.20 31.33 46.99
C ALA A 462 2.75 30.33 48.02
N LEU A 463 1.93 29.76 48.90
CA LEU A 463 2.35 28.72 49.85
C LEU A 463 2.78 27.43 49.13
N TYR A 464 2.05 27.02 48.08
CA TYR A 464 2.45 25.90 47.23
C TYR A 464 3.81 26.14 46.55
N LEU A 465 4.06 27.35 46.05
CA LEU A 465 5.34 27.73 45.45
C LEU A 465 6.47 27.81 46.48
N MET A 466 6.20 28.29 47.70
CA MET A 466 7.17 28.31 48.79
C MET A 466 7.59 26.90 49.18
N ASP A 467 6.64 25.97 49.24
CA ASP A 467 6.94 24.57 49.55
C ASP A 467 7.81 23.95 48.45
N PHE A 468 7.37 24.12 47.21
CA PHE A 468 8.07 23.57 46.05
C PHE A 468 9.52 24.08 45.90
N MET A 469 9.76 25.36 46.21
CA MET A 469 11.09 25.97 46.13
C MET A 469 11.88 25.90 47.43
N GLU A 470 11.33 25.30 48.49
CA GLU A 470 11.90 25.26 49.84
C GLU A 470 12.26 26.68 50.37
N LEU A 471 11.40 27.67 50.10
CA LEU A 471 11.61 29.06 50.53
C LEU A 471 11.04 29.32 51.92
N TYR A 472 11.90 29.80 52.82
CA TYR A 472 11.53 30.13 54.19
C TYR A 472 11.23 31.64 54.34
N ASP A 473 9.96 32.00 54.27
CA ASP A 473 9.48 33.35 54.63
C ASP A 473 8.34 33.24 55.64
N TRP A 474 8.70 33.13 56.93
CA TRP A 474 7.74 32.95 58.00
C TRP A 474 6.74 34.12 58.14
N LYS A 475 7.17 35.34 57.80
CA LYS A 475 6.31 36.54 57.88
C LYS A 475 5.23 36.48 56.81
N TYR A 476 5.62 36.09 55.60
CA TYR A 476 4.66 35.91 54.52
C TYR A 476 3.74 34.72 54.77
N ALA A 477 4.28 33.59 55.26
CA ALA A 477 3.47 32.42 55.61
C ALA A 477 2.41 32.76 56.67
N GLN A 478 2.77 33.53 57.70
CA GLN A 478 1.84 34.05 58.69
C GLN A 478 0.73 34.89 58.05
N LEU A 479 1.12 35.89 57.26
CA LEU A 479 0.18 36.76 56.57
C LEU A 479 -0.77 35.98 55.66
N ALA A 480 -0.25 35.01 54.90
CA ALA A 480 -1.03 34.18 54.00
C ALA A 480 -2.07 33.36 54.76
N TRP A 481 -1.67 32.67 55.84
CA TRP A 481 -2.59 31.86 56.65
C TRP A 481 -3.61 32.72 57.40
N GLU A 482 -3.22 33.87 57.96
CA GLU A 482 -4.16 34.81 58.56
C GLU A 482 -5.24 35.26 57.57
N ARG A 483 -4.86 35.50 56.30
CA ARG A 483 -5.79 35.90 55.24
C ARG A 483 -6.71 34.75 54.82
N ILE A 484 -6.15 33.57 54.55
CA ILE A 484 -6.91 32.37 54.17
C ILE A 484 -7.95 32.03 55.25
N VAL A 485 -7.55 32.03 56.52
CA VAL A 485 -8.46 31.73 57.64
C VAL A 485 -9.53 32.82 57.77
N LYS A 486 -9.16 34.09 57.69
CA LYS A 486 -10.09 35.23 57.83
C LYS A 486 -11.14 35.29 56.71
N GLU A 487 -10.79 34.88 55.49
CA GLU A 487 -11.70 34.86 54.34
C GLU A 487 -12.76 33.74 54.44
N ASN A 488 -12.48 32.69 55.22
CA ASN A 488 -13.38 31.54 55.39
C ASN A 488 -14.10 31.59 56.74
N LYS A 489 -15.33 32.11 56.74
CA LYS A 489 -16.17 32.19 57.94
C LYS A 489 -16.94 30.91 58.25
N ASP A 490 -17.24 30.10 57.24
CA ASP A 490 -17.98 28.83 57.39
C ASP A 490 -17.04 27.71 57.86
N SER A 491 -17.48 26.95 58.87
CA SER A 491 -16.67 25.91 59.51
C SER A 491 -16.31 24.79 58.54
N ASN A 492 -17.25 24.35 57.71
CA ASN A 492 -17.03 23.24 56.77
C ASN A 492 -16.11 23.67 55.61
N ALA A 493 -16.30 24.87 55.08
CA ALA A 493 -15.46 25.44 54.03
C ALA A 493 -14.01 25.59 54.51
N LEU A 494 -13.80 26.16 55.70
CA LEU A 494 -12.46 26.31 56.28
C LEU A 494 -11.83 24.93 56.57
N LYS A 495 -12.58 23.99 57.14
CA LYS A 495 -12.11 22.62 57.40
C LYS A 495 -11.64 21.93 56.12
N ASN A 496 -12.49 21.92 55.09
CA ASN A 496 -12.15 21.31 53.80
C ASN A 496 -10.92 21.96 53.18
N LYS A 497 -10.78 23.29 53.33
CA LYS A 497 -9.65 24.05 52.81
C LYS A 497 -8.33 23.66 53.50
N LEU A 498 -8.33 23.66 54.83
CA LEU A 498 -7.18 23.26 55.65
C LEU A 498 -6.76 21.82 55.37
N ILE A 499 -7.72 20.91 55.22
CA ILE A 499 -7.43 19.50 54.90
C ILE A 499 -6.83 19.36 53.51
N THR A 500 -7.42 20.02 52.52
CA THR A 500 -6.93 19.92 51.13
C THR A 500 -5.51 20.48 51.01
N MET A 501 -5.26 21.66 51.57
CA MET A 501 -3.91 22.25 51.56
C MET A 501 -2.95 21.48 52.45
N GLY A 502 -3.40 21.00 53.62
CA GLY A 502 -2.58 20.26 54.55
C GLY A 502 -2.09 18.94 53.99
N LYS A 503 -2.91 18.19 53.23
CA LYS A 503 -2.49 16.95 52.56
C LYS A 503 -1.33 17.15 51.59
N ASP A 504 -1.26 18.33 50.97
CA ASP A 504 -0.22 18.65 50.00
C ASP A 504 1.02 19.30 50.66
N LEU A 505 0.82 20.14 51.68
CA LEU A 505 1.85 21.01 52.25
C LEU A 505 2.46 20.45 53.55
N TYR A 506 1.76 19.62 54.32
CA TYR A 506 2.34 19.00 55.52
C TYR A 506 3.32 17.88 55.11
N PRO A 507 4.52 17.78 55.69
CA PRO A 507 5.01 18.42 56.93
C PRO A 507 5.88 19.68 56.76
N SER A 508 5.73 20.41 55.67
CA SER A 508 6.54 21.61 55.39
C SER A 508 6.36 22.70 56.44
N ILE A 509 7.42 22.98 57.19
CA ILE A 509 7.40 24.04 58.22
C ILE A 509 7.29 25.43 57.59
N ALA A 510 7.81 25.61 56.38
CA ALA A 510 7.76 26.89 55.68
C ALA A 510 6.34 27.25 55.21
N SER A 511 5.61 26.27 54.67
CA SER A 511 4.32 26.50 54.03
C SER A 511 3.11 26.03 54.85
N TYR A 512 3.30 25.11 55.80
CA TYR A 512 2.28 24.65 56.74
C TYR A 512 2.81 24.71 58.19
N PRO A 513 3.10 25.92 58.72
CA PRO A 513 3.68 26.10 60.05
C PRO A 513 2.65 25.76 61.15
N VAL A 514 2.60 24.49 61.58
CA VAL A 514 1.59 23.97 62.52
C VAL A 514 1.45 24.82 63.79
N PHE A 515 2.56 25.22 64.41
CA PHE A 515 2.53 26.02 65.65
C PHE A 515 1.79 27.34 65.45
N MET A 516 2.19 28.08 64.42
CA MET A 516 1.57 29.35 64.06
C MET A 516 0.10 29.16 63.66
N LEU A 517 -0.19 28.13 62.86
CA LEU A 517 -1.53 27.86 62.36
C LEU A 517 -2.50 27.54 63.50
N VAL A 518 -2.08 26.79 64.51
CA VAL A 518 -2.88 26.52 65.72
C VAL A 518 -3.29 27.83 66.40
N HIS A 519 -2.37 28.78 66.59
CA HIS A 519 -2.70 30.06 67.21
C HIS A 519 -3.61 30.93 66.34
N ILE A 520 -3.40 30.96 65.02
CA ILE A 520 -4.28 31.69 64.08
C ILE A 520 -5.69 31.10 64.13
N LEU A 521 -5.82 29.77 64.14
CA LEU A 521 -7.11 29.08 64.16
C LEU A 521 -7.82 29.26 65.51
N ASP A 522 -7.12 29.15 66.63
CA ASP A 522 -7.71 29.35 67.96
C ASP A 522 -8.24 30.80 68.10
N ALA A 523 -7.48 31.80 67.62
CA ALA A 523 -7.94 33.20 67.60
C ALA A 523 -9.17 33.41 66.70
N HIS A 524 -9.23 32.75 65.54
CA HIS A 524 -10.39 32.80 64.64
C HIS A 524 -11.62 32.12 65.24
N CYS A 525 -11.46 30.94 65.84
CA CYS A 525 -12.55 30.23 66.53
C CYS A 525 -13.12 31.05 67.69
N GLN A 526 -12.26 31.73 68.47
CA GLN A 526 -12.70 32.66 69.53
C GLN A 526 -13.48 33.85 69.00
N THR A 527 -13.19 34.30 67.78
CA THR A 527 -13.90 35.42 67.13
C THR A 527 -15.31 34.99 66.68
N TYR A 528 -15.52 33.70 66.40
CA TYR A 528 -16.79 33.15 65.90
C TYR A 528 -17.22 31.88 66.69
N PRO A 529 -17.49 31.99 67.99
CA PRO A 529 -17.72 30.83 68.86
C PRO A 529 -19.01 30.06 68.54
N GLU A 530 -19.97 30.68 67.85
CA GLU A 530 -21.21 30.02 67.44
C GLU A 530 -21.02 29.09 66.24
N GLU A 531 -19.98 29.31 65.43
CA GLU A 531 -19.70 28.58 64.20
C GLU A 531 -18.65 27.48 64.41
N PHE A 532 -17.67 27.73 65.27
CA PHE A 532 -16.55 26.82 65.51
C PHE A 532 -16.64 26.17 66.90
N LYS A 533 -16.69 24.84 66.92
CA LYS A 533 -16.65 24.06 68.18
C LYS A 533 -15.23 24.01 68.74
N ASP A 534 -15.10 23.83 70.06
CA ASP A 534 -13.80 23.76 70.76
C ASP A 534 -12.82 22.71 70.18
N GLU A 535 -13.36 21.63 69.63
CA GLU A 535 -12.58 20.54 69.02
C GLU A 535 -12.23 20.78 67.55
N PHE A 536 -12.65 21.89 66.94
CA PHE A 536 -12.47 22.16 65.51
C PHE A 536 -11.00 22.10 65.08
N VAL A 537 -10.13 22.77 65.81
CA VAL A 537 -8.68 22.84 65.49
C VAL A 537 -8.03 21.46 65.61
N ILE A 538 -8.29 20.74 66.70
CA ILE A 538 -7.72 19.40 66.92
C ILE A 538 -8.23 18.43 65.86
N SER A 539 -9.55 18.37 65.64
CA SER A 539 -10.15 17.43 64.69
C SER A 539 -9.68 17.68 63.26
N THR A 540 -9.58 18.94 62.84
CA THR A 540 -9.16 19.31 61.48
C THR A 540 -7.69 19.00 61.23
N LEU A 541 -6.79 19.37 62.14
CA LEU A 541 -5.35 19.13 61.98
C LEU A 541 -4.98 17.65 62.14
N THR A 542 -5.70 16.91 62.98
CA THR A 542 -5.53 15.44 63.06
C THR A 542 -5.91 14.78 61.73
N GLU A 543 -6.96 15.28 61.05
CA GLU A 543 -7.39 14.76 59.74
C GLU A 543 -6.38 15.08 58.60
N VAL A 544 -5.56 16.13 58.77
CA VAL A 544 -4.40 16.41 57.90
C VAL A 544 -3.27 15.39 58.13
N GLY A 545 -3.22 14.75 59.29
CA GLY A 545 -2.12 13.86 59.70
C GLY A 545 -1.14 14.49 60.70
N VAL A 546 -1.48 15.64 61.29
CA VAL A 546 -0.70 16.24 62.36
C VAL A 546 -0.93 15.46 63.66
N PRO A 547 0.14 14.97 64.33
CA PRO A 547 0.02 14.30 65.62
C PRO A 547 -0.64 15.19 66.68
N GLN A 548 -1.52 14.61 67.50
CA GLN A 548 -2.23 15.35 68.55
C GLN A 548 -1.28 15.96 69.59
N GLU A 549 -0.15 15.30 69.84
CA GLU A 549 0.90 15.79 70.72
C GLU A 549 1.45 17.13 70.23
N ILE A 550 1.73 17.25 68.93
CA ILE A 550 2.25 18.49 68.32
C ILE A 550 1.21 19.61 68.41
N ILE A 551 -0.07 19.29 68.20
CA ILE A 551 -1.15 20.28 68.33
C ILE A 551 -1.26 20.78 69.77
N SER A 552 -1.15 19.87 70.75
CA SER A 552 -1.20 20.21 72.16
C SER A 552 0.01 21.05 72.60
N GLU A 553 1.21 20.70 72.11
CA GLU A 553 2.45 21.43 72.36
C GLU A 553 2.35 22.84 71.78
N ALA A 554 1.89 22.98 70.54
CA ALA A 554 1.66 24.26 69.88
C ALA A 554 0.73 25.17 70.70
N ARG A 555 -0.38 24.66 71.25
CA ARG A 555 -1.28 25.46 72.10
C ARG A 555 -0.62 25.97 73.39
N THR A 556 0.35 25.23 73.93
CA THR A 556 1.07 25.60 75.16
C THR A 556 2.30 26.47 74.90
N ALA A 557 2.82 26.46 73.67
CA ALA A 557 3.94 27.29 73.28
C ALA A 557 3.52 28.77 73.29
N LYS A 558 4.37 29.63 73.85
CA LYS A 558 4.22 31.07 73.68
C LYS A 558 4.79 31.46 72.33
N VAL A 559 3.96 32.09 71.49
CA VAL A 559 4.36 32.72 70.22
C VAL A 559 5.36 33.84 70.47
#